data_AF-A0A6J7JZG4-F1
#
_entry.id   AF-A0A6J7JZG4-F1
#
_cell.length_a   1.000
_cell.length_b   1.000
_cell.length_c   1.000
_cell.angle_alpha   90.00
_cell.angle_beta   90.00
_cell.angle_gamma   90.00
#
_symmetry.space_group_name_H-M   'P 1'
#
loop_
_entity.id
_entity.type
_entity.pdbx_description
1 polymer ?
#
loop_
_entity_poly.entity_id
_entity_poly.type
_entity_poly.pdbx_seq_one_letter_code
_entity_poly.pdbx_strand_id
1 'polypeptide(L)'
;MLKFITLGAANQLATLLNSDDQYSTATVDPRNFGIFLGNHDMGRIGGFIGGNVNSDSALLRDQMAHVLLFTMRGVPIVYYGDEFGLMGDGDKEARQDLFVTLVDRWRKQQRIGGEPIGMGKSSFDTTNPLQQTIRDLTKLHSSSTAFSAGAMKIRIAENGLLVFSRFDLDTGKEYLMTFNSSDAAITGSFDSEYLENKWEKVLGDGTVSASTKSMKFTVPAYGWGVFLSEMVKSSVTPEVRMNKPARNPMLRDRFNLEATISGADVAEVQFQYKDGATWKSLGTDTSPTFKSDLDAAGLYRVFPLISDIKWSTNTEFRAVAYFANRIEAKSETFLFAKP
;
A
#
# COMPACT_ATOMS: atom_id res chain seq x y z
N MET A 1 -7.33 4.65 -2.42
CA MET A 1 -8.23 3.50 -2.16
C MET A 1 -9.64 3.73 -2.70
N LEU A 2 -10.37 4.74 -2.20
CA LEU A 2 -11.77 4.97 -2.59
C LEU A 2 -12.03 5.00 -4.10
N LYS A 3 -11.27 5.81 -4.86
CA LYS A 3 -11.43 5.87 -6.33
C LYS A 3 -11.18 4.52 -7.04
N PHE A 4 -10.34 3.65 -6.47
CA PHE A 4 -10.16 2.30 -7.01
C PHE A 4 -11.41 1.43 -6.73
N ILE A 5 -11.92 1.46 -5.49
CA ILE A 5 -13.13 0.71 -5.09
C ILE A 5 -14.37 1.15 -5.87
N THR A 6 -14.51 2.46 -6.12
CA THR A 6 -15.74 3.01 -6.73
C THR A 6 -15.65 3.14 -8.24
N LEU A 7 -14.49 3.52 -8.79
CA LEU A 7 -14.29 3.84 -10.21
C LEU A 7 -13.26 2.95 -10.92
N GLY A 8 -12.63 2.00 -10.23
CA GLY A 8 -11.57 1.16 -10.79
C GLY A 8 -10.30 1.89 -11.18
N ALA A 9 -10.06 3.09 -10.62
CA ALA A 9 -8.89 3.92 -10.91
C ALA A 9 -7.60 3.40 -10.25
N ALA A 10 -7.13 2.22 -10.67
CA ALA A 10 -5.92 1.58 -10.15
C ALA A 10 -4.66 2.42 -10.40
N ASN A 11 -4.54 2.99 -11.60
CA ASN A 11 -3.44 3.88 -11.99
C ASN A 11 -3.34 5.12 -11.09
N GLN A 12 -4.46 5.78 -10.76
CA GLN A 12 -4.45 6.95 -9.87
C GLN A 12 -3.97 6.58 -8.46
N LEU A 13 -4.31 5.38 -7.98
CA LEU A 13 -3.79 4.89 -6.71
C LEU A 13 -2.28 4.62 -6.79
N ALA A 14 -1.79 4.03 -7.89
CA ALA A 14 -0.35 3.83 -8.09
C ALA A 14 0.42 5.16 -8.15
N THR A 15 -0.07 6.16 -8.88
CA THR A 15 0.53 7.51 -8.92
C THR A 15 0.55 8.17 -7.54
N LEU A 16 -0.52 8.00 -6.74
CA LEU A 16 -0.54 8.50 -5.36
C LEU A 16 0.55 7.83 -4.51
N LEU A 17 0.69 6.50 -4.61
CA LEU A 17 1.68 5.74 -3.85
C LEU A 17 3.12 6.05 -4.28
N ASN A 18 3.36 6.36 -5.56
CA ASN A 18 4.65 6.89 -6.01
C ASN A 18 5.04 8.20 -5.30
N SER A 19 4.08 8.96 -4.78
CA SER A 19 4.33 10.23 -4.10
C SER A 19 4.67 10.08 -2.61
N ASP A 20 4.72 8.85 -2.09
CA ASP A 20 5.10 8.58 -0.71
C ASP A 20 6.52 9.04 -0.39
N ASP A 21 7.41 8.90 -1.36
CA ASP A 21 8.80 9.32 -1.32
C ASP A 21 8.99 10.82 -1.00
N GLN A 22 8.01 11.66 -1.31
CA GLN A 22 8.01 13.09 -0.98
C GLN A 22 8.00 13.37 0.52
N TYR A 23 7.51 12.40 1.29
CA TYR A 23 7.38 12.47 2.74
C TYR A 23 8.45 11.65 3.48
N SER A 24 9.21 10.82 2.78
CA SER A 24 10.34 10.08 3.36
C SER A 24 11.46 11.05 3.74
N THR A 25 11.75 11.14 5.04
CA THR A 25 12.84 11.95 5.59
C THR A 25 13.62 11.13 6.61
N ALA A 26 14.69 11.71 7.19
CA ALA A 26 15.46 11.05 8.24
C ALA A 26 14.63 10.64 9.49
N THR A 27 13.42 11.21 9.67
CA THR A 27 12.57 10.98 10.85
C THR A 27 11.12 10.65 10.52
N VAL A 28 10.74 10.67 9.24
CA VAL A 28 9.37 10.40 8.77
C VAL A 28 9.43 9.25 7.77
N ASP A 29 8.57 8.27 8.00
CA ASP A 29 8.43 7.08 7.17
C ASP A 29 6.95 6.93 6.76
N PRO A 30 6.65 6.89 5.46
CA PRO A 30 5.28 6.73 4.98
C PRO A 30 4.59 5.42 5.42
N ARG A 31 5.33 4.42 5.90
CA ARG A 31 4.77 3.20 6.53
C ARG A 31 4.08 3.50 7.87
N ASN A 32 4.41 4.62 8.53
CA ASN A 32 3.83 5.03 9.81
C ASN A 32 2.61 5.94 9.68
N PHE A 33 2.13 6.21 8.46
CA PHE A 33 0.96 7.06 8.25
C PHE A 33 -0.32 6.30 8.59
N GLY A 34 -1.19 6.94 9.37
CA GLY A 34 -2.55 6.47 9.59
C GLY A 34 -3.33 6.54 8.28
N ILE A 35 -3.80 5.39 7.80
CA ILE A 35 -4.65 5.28 6.61
C ILE A 35 -6.04 4.81 7.02
N PHE A 36 -7.07 5.30 6.34
CA PHE A 36 -8.47 5.01 6.64
C PHE A 36 -9.32 5.03 5.36
N LEU A 37 -10.48 4.38 5.40
CA LEU A 37 -11.45 4.37 4.29
C LEU A 37 -12.50 5.48 4.41
N GLY A 38 -12.70 5.98 5.62
CA GLY A 38 -13.63 7.06 5.93
C GLY A 38 -13.35 7.58 7.34
N ASN A 39 -13.99 8.68 7.70
CA ASN A 39 -13.91 9.25 9.03
C ASN A 39 -15.14 10.13 9.31
N HIS A 40 -15.10 10.81 10.46
CA HIS A 40 -16.18 11.67 10.95
C HIS A 40 -16.41 12.96 10.14
N ASP A 41 -15.56 13.30 9.17
CA ASP A 41 -15.67 14.52 8.36
C ASP A 41 -15.97 14.21 6.89
N MET A 42 -15.33 13.16 6.36
CA MET A 42 -15.42 12.80 4.95
C MET A 42 -16.66 11.98 4.63
N GLY A 43 -17.15 11.16 5.56
CA GLY A 43 -18.12 10.10 5.26
C GLY A 43 -17.55 8.71 5.52
N ARG A 44 -18.39 7.69 5.26
CA ARG A 44 -18.10 6.28 5.49
C ARG A 44 -17.87 5.53 4.19
N ILE A 45 -17.10 4.44 4.24
CA ILE A 45 -16.86 3.57 3.09
C ILE A 45 -18.18 3.09 2.44
N GLY A 46 -19.16 2.70 3.25
CA GLY A 46 -20.48 2.32 2.73
C GLY A 46 -21.15 3.45 1.94
N GLY A 47 -21.08 4.68 2.47
CA GLY A 47 -21.56 5.88 1.76
C GLY A 47 -20.86 6.09 0.42
N PHE A 48 -19.53 5.94 0.37
CA PHE A 48 -18.76 6.12 -0.85
C PHE A 48 -19.00 5.03 -1.91
N ILE A 49 -19.22 3.79 -1.50
CA ILE A 49 -19.60 2.70 -2.42
C ILE A 49 -20.96 3.01 -3.07
N GLY A 50 -21.92 3.48 -2.26
CA GLY A 50 -23.23 3.93 -2.72
C GLY A 50 -24.02 2.86 -3.49
N GLY A 51 -24.96 3.31 -4.32
CA GLY A 51 -25.73 2.42 -5.20
C GLY A 51 -26.73 1.52 -4.46
N ASN A 52 -26.97 0.32 -5.00
CA ASN A 52 -27.84 -0.68 -4.38
C ASN A 52 -27.10 -1.36 -3.22
N VAL A 53 -27.32 -0.87 -2.00
CA VAL A 53 -26.70 -1.37 -0.75
C VAL A 53 -26.96 -2.86 -0.51
N ASN A 54 -28.07 -3.38 -1.03
CA ASN A 54 -28.47 -4.78 -0.85
C ASN A 54 -27.93 -5.71 -1.94
N SER A 55 -27.07 -5.20 -2.82
CA SER A 55 -26.41 -6.03 -3.83
C SER A 55 -25.18 -6.75 -3.27
N ASP A 56 -24.91 -7.96 -3.77
CA ASP A 56 -23.70 -8.71 -3.42
C ASP A 56 -22.42 -7.91 -3.75
N SER A 57 -22.45 -7.09 -4.81
CA SER A 57 -21.30 -6.27 -5.19
C SER A 57 -20.98 -5.18 -4.17
N ALA A 58 -21.96 -4.63 -3.44
CA ALA A 58 -21.71 -3.65 -2.39
C ALA A 58 -20.91 -4.27 -1.23
N LEU A 59 -21.31 -5.48 -0.80
CA LEU A 59 -20.58 -6.21 0.24
C LEU A 59 -19.17 -6.60 -0.21
N LEU A 60 -19.03 -7.14 -1.42
CA LEU A 60 -17.73 -7.51 -1.98
C LEU A 60 -16.77 -6.31 -2.08
N ARG A 61 -17.28 -5.14 -2.53
CA ARG A 61 -16.50 -3.90 -2.62
C ARG A 61 -16.06 -3.39 -1.24
N ASP A 62 -16.91 -3.50 -0.23
CA ASP A 62 -16.58 -3.07 1.14
C ASP A 62 -15.55 -4.02 1.78
N GLN A 63 -15.72 -5.33 1.60
CA GLN A 63 -14.72 -6.32 2.01
C GLN A 63 -13.37 -6.07 1.31
N MET A 64 -13.39 -5.82 0.01
CA MET A 64 -12.19 -5.48 -0.77
C MET A 64 -11.53 -4.18 -0.28
N ALA A 65 -12.32 -3.16 0.09
CA ALA A 65 -11.81 -1.93 0.65
C ALA A 65 -11.06 -2.16 1.96
N HIS A 66 -11.60 -3.00 2.85
CA HIS A 66 -10.93 -3.40 4.08
C HIS A 66 -9.67 -4.24 3.80
N VAL A 67 -9.68 -5.13 2.82
CA VAL A 67 -8.48 -5.88 2.44
C VAL A 67 -7.37 -4.94 1.97
N LEU A 68 -7.69 -3.94 1.14
CA LEU A 68 -6.73 -2.88 0.77
C LEU A 68 -6.20 -2.16 1.99
N LEU A 69 -7.08 -1.73 2.90
CA LEU A 69 -6.69 -1.00 4.11
C LEU A 69 -5.67 -1.78 4.96
N PHE A 70 -5.90 -3.08 5.18
CA PHE A 70 -5.05 -3.89 6.04
C PHE A 70 -3.77 -4.43 5.38
N THR A 71 -3.73 -4.49 4.05
CA THR A 71 -2.59 -5.06 3.29
C THR A 71 -1.69 -4.02 2.63
N MET A 72 -2.16 -2.78 2.47
CA MET A 72 -1.35 -1.65 2.02
C MET A 72 -0.33 -1.23 3.11
N ARG A 73 0.73 -0.53 2.72
CA ARG A 73 1.60 0.16 3.68
C ARG A 73 0.81 1.22 4.46
N GLY A 74 1.22 1.49 5.69
CA GLY A 74 0.54 2.42 6.59
C GLY A 74 0.00 1.70 7.83
N VAL A 75 -0.53 2.49 8.77
CA VAL A 75 -1.22 1.99 9.96
C VAL A 75 -2.73 1.99 9.66
N PRO A 76 -3.38 0.81 9.55
CA PRO A 76 -4.80 0.74 9.23
C PRO A 76 -5.66 1.27 10.39
N ILE A 77 -6.56 2.20 10.09
CA ILE A 77 -7.53 2.77 11.02
C ILE A 77 -8.93 2.46 10.50
N VAL A 78 -9.67 1.65 11.25
CA VAL A 78 -11.09 1.36 11.01
C VAL A 78 -11.92 2.37 11.78
N TYR A 79 -12.83 3.05 11.09
CA TYR A 79 -13.74 3.99 11.73
C TYR A 79 -14.93 3.22 12.31
N TYR A 80 -15.28 3.51 13.57
CA TYR A 80 -16.33 2.77 14.29
C TYR A 80 -17.61 2.70 13.45
N GLY A 81 -18.25 1.53 13.36
CA GLY A 81 -19.45 1.37 12.55
C GLY A 81 -19.20 0.77 11.17
N ASP A 82 -17.99 0.89 10.62
CA ASP A 82 -17.68 0.29 9.32
C ASP A 82 -17.80 -1.24 9.41
N GLU A 83 -17.49 -1.84 10.56
CA GLU A 83 -17.71 -3.27 10.83
C GLU A 83 -19.20 -3.69 10.87
N PHE A 84 -20.12 -2.74 10.98
CA PHE A 84 -21.57 -2.97 10.92
C PHE A 84 -22.18 -2.60 9.56
N GLY A 85 -21.35 -2.23 8.57
CA GLY A 85 -21.80 -1.80 7.26
C GLY A 85 -22.56 -0.48 7.27
N LEU A 86 -22.27 0.40 8.25
CA LEU A 86 -22.95 1.70 8.33
C LEU A 86 -22.73 2.51 7.06
N MET A 87 -23.82 3.03 6.52
CA MET A 87 -23.80 4.03 5.46
C MET A 87 -23.60 5.41 6.09
N GLY A 88 -23.26 6.44 5.32
CA GLY A 88 -23.12 7.79 5.86
C GLY A 88 -22.27 8.67 4.95
N ASP A 89 -22.86 9.75 4.46
CA ASP A 89 -22.20 10.67 3.52
C ASP A 89 -21.92 12.03 4.18
N GLY A 90 -20.66 12.46 4.11
CA GLY A 90 -20.17 13.65 4.80
C GLY A 90 -20.22 13.58 6.33
N ASP A 91 -19.95 14.72 6.96
CA ASP A 91 -19.79 14.88 8.42
C ASP A 91 -20.93 14.24 9.24
N LYS A 92 -22.12 14.86 9.22
CA LYS A 92 -23.17 14.54 10.21
C LYS A 92 -23.71 13.13 10.05
N GLU A 93 -23.80 12.62 8.83
CA GLU A 93 -24.33 11.28 8.57
C GLU A 93 -23.28 10.18 8.81
N ALA A 94 -22.00 10.53 8.98
CA ALA A 94 -20.95 9.60 9.41
C ALA A 94 -20.89 9.39 10.93
N ARG A 95 -21.71 10.09 11.74
CA ARG A 95 -21.62 10.08 13.21
C ARG A 95 -22.82 9.40 13.88
N GLN A 96 -23.26 8.28 13.31
CA GLN A 96 -24.43 7.53 13.79
C GLN A 96 -24.18 6.86 15.14
N ASP A 97 -25.24 6.73 15.92
CA ASP A 97 -25.22 5.94 17.16
C ASP A 97 -25.02 4.44 16.84
N LEU A 98 -24.13 3.78 17.58
CA LEU A 98 -24.09 2.31 17.60
C LEU A 98 -25.13 1.70 18.57
N PHE A 99 -25.56 2.46 19.57
CA PHE A 99 -26.56 2.05 20.53
C PHE A 99 -27.98 2.32 20.01
N VAL A 100 -28.98 1.97 20.82
CA VAL A 100 -30.38 2.29 20.52
C VAL A 100 -30.53 3.78 20.24
N THR A 101 -31.02 4.12 19.06
CA THR A 101 -31.20 5.51 18.62
C THR A 101 -32.67 5.85 18.41
N LEU A 102 -33.06 7.08 18.76
CA LEU A 102 -34.39 7.61 18.46
C LEU A 102 -34.44 8.29 17.09
N VAL A 103 -33.28 8.55 16.47
CA VAL A 103 -33.18 9.23 15.18
C VAL A 103 -33.76 8.36 14.07
N ASP A 104 -34.92 8.75 13.54
CA ASP A 104 -35.71 7.93 12.61
C ASP A 104 -34.94 7.54 11.35
N ARG A 105 -34.16 8.46 10.79
CA ARG A 105 -33.36 8.20 9.59
C ARG A 105 -32.26 7.16 9.82
N TRP A 106 -31.58 7.18 10.98
CA TRP A 106 -30.53 6.21 11.30
C TRP A 106 -31.11 4.82 11.56
N ARG A 107 -32.31 4.74 12.14
CA ARG A 107 -32.99 3.45 12.33
C ARG A 107 -33.39 2.74 11.04
N LYS A 108 -33.70 3.53 10.01
CA LYS A 108 -34.19 3.04 8.71
C LYS A 108 -33.11 2.95 7.64
N GLN A 109 -31.90 3.43 7.93
CA GLN A 109 -30.81 3.42 6.96
C GLN A 109 -30.39 1.98 6.67
N GLN A 110 -30.30 1.65 5.38
CA GLN A 110 -29.76 0.37 4.91
C GLN A 110 -28.29 0.24 5.31
N ARG A 111 -27.81 -1.00 5.45
CA ARG A 111 -26.42 -1.30 5.80
C ARG A 111 -25.84 -2.27 4.80
N ILE A 112 -24.58 -2.11 4.44
CA ILE A 112 -23.91 -3.09 3.58
C ILE A 112 -23.81 -4.41 4.34
N GLY A 113 -24.35 -5.48 3.76
CA GLY A 113 -24.32 -6.82 4.37
C GLY A 113 -25.24 -7.01 5.59
N GLY A 114 -26.25 -6.15 5.76
CA GLY A 114 -27.22 -6.31 6.85
C GLY A 114 -28.48 -5.44 6.72
N GLU A 115 -29.49 -5.78 7.51
CA GLU A 115 -30.73 -5.00 7.58
C GLU A 115 -30.54 -3.69 8.36
N PRO A 116 -31.40 -2.67 8.13
CA PRO A 116 -31.51 -1.54 9.04
C PRO A 116 -31.74 -1.99 10.49
N ILE A 117 -31.19 -1.27 11.47
CA ILE A 117 -31.33 -1.69 12.88
C ILE A 117 -32.75 -1.64 13.41
N GLY A 118 -33.62 -0.79 12.86
CA GLY A 118 -35.01 -0.68 13.30
C GLY A 118 -35.18 -0.06 14.69
N MET A 119 -36.36 -0.23 15.29
CA MET A 119 -36.72 0.42 16.55
C MET A 119 -36.25 -0.38 17.76
N GLY A 120 -35.67 0.29 18.75
CA GLY A 120 -35.32 -0.31 20.05
C GLY A 120 -34.12 -1.25 20.02
N LYS A 121 -33.36 -1.31 18.93
CA LYS A 121 -32.18 -2.17 18.77
C LYS A 121 -30.90 -1.37 18.62
N SER A 122 -29.81 -2.00 19.04
CA SER A 122 -28.43 -1.55 18.91
C SER A 122 -27.75 -2.28 17.75
N SER A 123 -26.70 -1.68 17.15
CA SER A 123 -25.82 -2.37 16.21
C SER A 123 -25.19 -3.62 16.84
N PHE A 124 -24.95 -3.60 18.15
CA PHE A 124 -24.40 -4.73 18.91
C PHE A 124 -25.38 -5.92 19.08
N ASP A 125 -26.66 -5.75 18.76
CA ASP A 125 -27.67 -6.82 18.77
C ASP A 125 -27.67 -7.62 17.45
N THR A 126 -26.83 -7.23 16.49
CA THR A 126 -26.76 -7.80 15.14
C THR A 126 -25.33 -8.19 14.77
N THR A 127 -25.19 -9.15 13.86
CA THR A 127 -23.91 -9.53 13.28
C THR A 127 -23.84 -9.10 11.82
N ASN A 128 -22.65 -8.73 11.35
CA ASN A 128 -22.42 -8.35 9.95
C ASN A 128 -21.21 -9.12 9.40
N PRO A 129 -21.25 -9.60 8.13
CA PRO A 129 -20.12 -10.30 7.51
C PRO A 129 -18.79 -9.52 7.56
N LEU A 130 -18.83 -8.18 7.52
CA LEU A 130 -17.66 -7.31 7.61
C LEU A 130 -16.88 -7.49 8.92
N GLN A 131 -17.55 -7.82 10.02
CA GLN A 131 -16.89 -8.12 11.30
C GLN A 131 -15.96 -9.32 11.17
N GLN A 132 -16.36 -10.35 10.43
CA GLN A 132 -15.53 -11.53 10.21
C GLN A 132 -14.36 -11.19 9.28
N THR A 133 -14.62 -10.44 8.21
CA THR A 133 -13.56 -9.93 7.31
C THR A 133 -12.50 -9.17 8.09
N ILE A 134 -12.88 -8.20 8.93
CA ILE A 134 -11.93 -7.39 9.72
C ILE A 134 -11.16 -8.26 10.72
N ARG A 135 -11.79 -9.26 11.34
CA ARG A 135 -11.09 -10.22 12.22
C ARG A 135 -10.02 -11.00 11.50
N ASP A 136 -10.33 -11.53 10.31
CA ASP A 136 -9.37 -12.32 9.54
C ASP A 136 -8.24 -11.45 8.98
N LEU A 137 -8.54 -10.20 8.59
CA LEU A 137 -7.53 -9.23 8.18
C LEU A 137 -6.63 -8.78 9.34
N THR A 138 -7.16 -8.64 10.55
CA THR A 138 -6.36 -8.33 11.74
C THR A 138 -5.37 -9.47 12.04
N LYS A 139 -5.83 -10.73 11.93
CA LYS A 139 -4.92 -11.89 12.05
C LYS A 139 -3.85 -11.88 10.97
N LEU A 140 -4.23 -11.64 9.70
CA LEU A 140 -3.29 -11.54 8.59
C LEU A 140 -2.23 -10.46 8.84
N HIS A 141 -2.65 -9.25 9.21
CA HIS A 141 -1.75 -8.13 9.48
C HIS A 141 -0.75 -8.45 10.60
N SER A 142 -1.19 -9.20 11.62
CA SER A 142 -0.31 -9.65 12.72
C SER A 142 0.62 -10.84 12.38
N SER A 143 0.40 -11.51 11.24
CA SER A 143 1.10 -12.76 10.91
C SER A 143 2.52 -12.59 10.36
N SER A 144 2.85 -11.40 9.87
CA SER A 144 4.16 -11.08 9.30
C SER A 144 4.45 -9.59 9.34
N THR A 145 5.73 -9.24 9.57
CA THR A 145 6.25 -7.87 9.45
C THR A 145 6.14 -7.31 8.03
N ALA A 146 5.90 -8.14 7.01
CA ALA A 146 5.55 -7.69 5.66
C ALA A 146 4.41 -6.67 5.66
N PHE A 147 3.41 -6.81 6.55
CA PHE A 147 2.22 -5.95 6.55
C PHE A 147 2.40 -4.66 7.36
N SER A 148 3.20 -4.68 8.43
CA SER A 148 3.45 -3.50 9.27
C SER A 148 4.62 -2.63 8.79
N ALA A 149 5.72 -3.26 8.38
CA ALA A 149 6.98 -2.58 8.04
C ALA A 149 7.58 -3.02 6.69
N GLY A 150 7.02 -4.04 6.05
CA GLY A 150 7.57 -4.58 4.82
C GLY A 150 7.56 -3.59 3.65
N ALA A 151 8.57 -3.73 2.79
CA ALA A 151 8.65 -3.04 1.51
C ALA A 151 7.42 -3.37 0.65
N MET A 152 7.09 -2.48 -0.29
CA MET A 152 5.94 -2.63 -1.17
C MET A 152 6.36 -2.45 -2.63
N LYS A 153 5.81 -3.25 -3.55
CA LYS A 153 6.04 -3.05 -4.99
C LYS A 153 4.73 -3.24 -5.74
N ILE A 154 4.32 -2.23 -6.49
CA ILE A 154 3.17 -2.38 -7.38
C ILE A 154 3.61 -3.18 -8.61
N ARG A 155 2.86 -4.23 -8.92
CA ARG A 155 3.10 -5.11 -10.07
C ARG A 155 2.25 -4.70 -11.27
N ILE A 156 0.97 -4.42 -11.04
CA ILE A 156 -0.03 -4.07 -12.06
C ILE A 156 -0.99 -3.02 -11.47
N ALA A 157 -1.34 -1.98 -12.25
CA ALA A 157 -2.31 -0.97 -11.86
C ALA A 157 -3.01 -0.37 -13.08
N GLU A 158 -3.95 -1.10 -13.66
CA GLU A 158 -4.66 -0.70 -14.89
C GLU A 158 -6.02 -1.39 -15.00
N ASN A 159 -6.97 -0.77 -15.73
CA ASN A 159 -8.23 -1.41 -16.14
C ASN A 159 -9.03 -2.10 -15.01
N GLY A 160 -9.07 -1.51 -13.81
CA GLY A 160 -9.74 -2.08 -12.65
C GLY A 160 -9.00 -3.24 -11.96
N LEU A 161 -7.81 -3.61 -12.43
CA LEU A 161 -6.91 -4.56 -11.80
C LEU A 161 -5.81 -3.82 -11.05
N LEU A 162 -5.68 -4.13 -9.75
CA LEU A 162 -4.55 -3.70 -8.93
C LEU A 162 -3.87 -4.93 -8.35
N VAL A 163 -2.56 -5.00 -8.53
CA VAL A 163 -1.71 -6.06 -7.97
C VAL A 163 -0.47 -5.42 -7.38
N PHE A 164 -0.19 -5.76 -6.12
CA PHE A 164 1.03 -5.33 -5.47
C PHE A 164 1.56 -6.42 -4.54
N SER A 165 2.85 -6.35 -4.25
CA SER A 165 3.56 -7.24 -3.35
C SER A 165 3.94 -6.51 -2.07
N ARG A 166 3.91 -7.21 -0.94
CA ARG A 166 4.52 -6.81 0.33
C ARG A 166 5.60 -7.81 0.68
N PHE A 167 6.76 -7.32 1.09
CA PHE A 167 7.95 -8.14 1.29
C PHE A 167 8.42 -8.08 2.73
N ASP A 168 8.72 -9.24 3.28
CA ASP A 168 9.45 -9.40 4.52
C ASP A 168 10.93 -9.65 4.19
N LEU A 169 11.75 -8.60 4.27
CA LEU A 169 13.18 -8.71 3.97
C LEU A 169 13.95 -9.52 5.02
N ASP A 170 13.39 -9.70 6.23
CA ASP A 170 14.02 -10.51 7.28
C ASP A 170 13.76 -12.00 7.06
N THR A 171 12.53 -12.36 6.71
CA THR A 171 12.15 -13.78 6.56
C THR A 171 12.21 -14.30 5.14
N GLY A 172 12.43 -13.44 4.14
CA GLY A 172 12.43 -13.86 2.74
C GLY A 172 11.03 -14.07 2.15
N LYS A 173 9.96 -13.60 2.81
CA LYS A 173 8.57 -13.85 2.35
C LYS A 173 8.07 -12.75 1.44
N GLU A 174 7.30 -13.12 0.42
CA GLU A 174 6.53 -12.20 -0.41
C GLU A 174 5.04 -12.54 -0.33
N TYR A 175 4.22 -11.54 0.00
CA TYR A 175 2.78 -11.60 -0.08
C TYR A 175 2.31 -10.81 -1.30
N LEU A 176 1.64 -11.47 -2.23
CA LEU A 176 1.00 -10.84 -3.38
C LEU A 176 -0.48 -10.60 -3.07
N MET A 177 -0.93 -9.37 -3.28
CA MET A 177 -2.34 -9.03 -3.19
C MET A 177 -2.86 -8.70 -4.59
N THR A 178 -4.00 -9.29 -4.94
CA THR A 178 -4.71 -9.06 -6.20
C THR A 178 -6.10 -8.51 -5.92
N PHE A 179 -6.53 -7.52 -6.70
CA PHE A 179 -7.81 -6.84 -6.52
C PHE A 179 -8.46 -6.57 -7.87
N ASN A 180 -9.73 -6.90 -7.99
CA ASN A 180 -10.51 -6.64 -9.19
C ASN A 180 -11.72 -5.77 -8.85
N SER A 181 -11.74 -4.54 -9.36
CA SER A 181 -12.85 -3.61 -9.18
C SER A 181 -13.91 -3.67 -10.29
N SER A 182 -13.78 -4.59 -11.25
CA SER A 182 -14.73 -4.76 -12.36
C SER A 182 -15.84 -5.77 -12.02
N ASP A 183 -16.91 -5.76 -12.80
CA ASP A 183 -18.05 -6.67 -12.71
C ASP A 183 -17.84 -8.00 -13.45
N ALA A 184 -16.64 -8.23 -14.01
CA ALA A 184 -16.25 -9.48 -14.66
C ALA A 184 -14.96 -10.01 -14.05
N ALA A 185 -14.68 -11.31 -14.21
CA ALA A 185 -13.40 -11.86 -13.77
C ALA A 185 -12.25 -11.30 -14.62
N ILE A 186 -11.14 -10.94 -13.98
CA ILE A 186 -9.91 -10.50 -14.66
C ILE A 186 -8.81 -11.54 -14.45
N THR A 187 -8.11 -11.88 -15.53
CA THR A 187 -6.88 -12.66 -15.48
C THR A 187 -5.69 -11.76 -15.78
N GLY A 188 -4.63 -11.87 -14.98
CA GLY A 188 -3.41 -11.11 -15.17
C GLY A 188 -2.18 -11.98 -14.93
N SER A 189 -1.03 -11.44 -15.32
CA SER A 189 0.26 -12.06 -15.06
C SER A 189 1.37 -11.04 -14.99
N PHE A 190 2.41 -11.36 -14.22
CA PHE A 190 3.67 -10.63 -14.25
C PHE A 190 4.83 -11.62 -14.12
N ASP A 191 5.97 -11.22 -14.65
CA ASP A 191 7.19 -12.02 -14.59
C ASP A 191 8.07 -11.54 -13.43
N SER A 192 8.67 -12.49 -12.72
CA SER A 192 9.74 -12.24 -11.75
C SER A 192 10.65 -13.45 -11.67
N GLU A 193 11.94 -13.22 -11.86
CA GLU A 193 12.98 -14.23 -11.67
C GLU A 193 13.40 -14.40 -10.21
N TYR A 194 12.90 -13.52 -9.33
CA TYR A 194 13.18 -13.49 -7.89
C TYR A 194 12.08 -14.15 -7.06
N LEU A 195 11.16 -14.85 -7.73
CA LEU A 195 10.00 -15.47 -7.11
C LEU A 195 10.04 -16.98 -7.28
N GLU A 196 9.70 -17.69 -6.21
CA GLU A 196 9.55 -19.13 -6.29
C GLU A 196 8.34 -19.48 -7.16
N ASN A 197 8.44 -20.62 -7.85
CA ASN A 197 7.32 -21.16 -8.63
C ASN A 197 6.29 -21.87 -7.72
N LYS A 198 6.12 -21.40 -6.48
CA LYS A 198 5.18 -21.94 -5.50
C LYS A 198 4.45 -20.80 -4.80
N TRP A 199 3.13 -20.85 -4.86
CA TRP A 199 2.25 -19.85 -4.29
C TRP A 199 1.16 -20.53 -3.49
N GLU A 200 1.01 -20.12 -2.24
CA GLU A 200 -0.03 -20.58 -1.35
C GLU A 200 -1.12 -19.52 -1.25
N LYS A 201 -2.38 -19.90 -1.43
CA LYS A 201 -3.50 -18.98 -1.15
C LYS A 201 -3.67 -18.83 0.35
N VAL A 202 -3.50 -17.60 0.84
CA VAL A 202 -3.66 -17.24 2.25
C VAL A 202 -5.11 -16.86 2.55
N LEU A 203 -5.69 -15.99 1.71
CA LEU A 203 -7.05 -15.47 1.91
C LEU A 203 -7.68 -15.05 0.57
N GLY A 204 -9.01 -15.01 0.50
CA GLY A 204 -9.76 -14.54 -0.67
C GLY A 204 -10.18 -15.62 -1.66
N ASP A 205 -10.84 -15.19 -2.73
CA ASP A 205 -11.47 -16.02 -3.76
C ASP A 205 -10.67 -16.07 -5.07
N GLY A 206 -9.68 -15.18 -5.23
CA GLY A 206 -8.72 -15.25 -6.32
C GLY A 206 -7.98 -16.59 -6.39
N THR A 207 -7.58 -16.98 -7.59
CA THR A 207 -6.80 -18.19 -7.85
C THR A 207 -5.48 -17.85 -8.50
N VAL A 208 -4.48 -18.69 -8.27
CA VAL A 208 -3.13 -18.55 -8.84
C VAL A 208 -2.72 -19.84 -9.51
N SER A 209 -1.97 -19.71 -10.59
CA SER A 209 -1.24 -20.78 -11.22
C SER A 209 0.20 -20.32 -11.42
N ALA A 210 1.13 -21.08 -10.86
CA ALA A 210 2.54 -20.80 -11.01
C ALA A 210 3.03 -21.39 -12.34
N SER A 211 3.85 -20.64 -13.05
CA SER A 211 4.69 -21.14 -14.14
C SER A 211 6.10 -20.59 -13.97
N THR A 212 7.10 -21.23 -14.59
CA THR A 212 8.50 -20.86 -14.42
C THR A 212 8.73 -19.38 -14.72
N LYS A 213 9.09 -18.58 -13.70
CA LYS A 213 9.33 -17.11 -13.76
C LYS A 213 8.11 -16.24 -14.07
N SER A 214 6.91 -16.82 -14.17
CA SER A 214 5.69 -16.08 -14.51
C SER A 214 4.55 -16.49 -13.61
N MET A 215 4.00 -15.52 -12.89
CA MET A 215 2.86 -15.72 -12.03
C MET A 215 1.58 -15.35 -12.77
N LYS A 216 0.65 -16.30 -12.87
CA LYS A 216 -0.67 -16.08 -13.45
C LYS A 216 -1.73 -16.17 -12.37
N PHE A 217 -2.71 -15.29 -12.43
CA PHE A 217 -3.79 -15.27 -11.46
C PHE A 217 -5.11 -14.88 -12.13
N THR A 218 -6.20 -15.35 -11.54
CA THR A 218 -7.56 -14.95 -11.92
C THR A 218 -8.28 -14.44 -10.69
N VAL A 219 -8.90 -13.28 -10.79
CA VAL A 219 -9.64 -12.64 -9.71
C VAL A 219 -11.11 -12.49 -10.15
N PRO A 220 -12.08 -13.04 -9.41
CA PRO A 220 -13.50 -12.87 -9.70
C PRO A 220 -13.95 -11.41 -9.74
N ALA A 221 -15.14 -11.16 -10.27
CA ALA A 221 -15.77 -9.83 -10.27
C ALA A 221 -15.88 -9.28 -8.84
N TYR A 222 -15.42 -8.05 -8.61
CA TYR A 222 -15.33 -7.43 -7.27
C TYR A 222 -14.52 -8.25 -6.24
N GLY A 223 -13.72 -9.21 -6.71
CA GLY A 223 -12.98 -10.16 -5.88
C GLY A 223 -11.56 -9.72 -5.56
N TRP A 224 -10.89 -10.53 -4.74
CA TRP A 224 -9.52 -10.28 -4.31
C TRP A 224 -8.83 -11.57 -3.85
N GLY A 225 -7.51 -11.54 -3.78
CA GLY A 225 -6.71 -12.67 -3.28
C GLY A 225 -5.44 -12.23 -2.59
N VAL A 226 -5.04 -12.98 -1.57
CA VAL A 226 -3.74 -12.85 -0.90
C VAL A 226 -2.99 -14.17 -1.06
N PHE A 227 -1.80 -14.11 -1.63
CA PHE A 227 -0.98 -15.29 -1.93
C PHE A 227 0.41 -15.12 -1.33
N LEU A 228 0.94 -16.17 -0.73
CA LEU A 228 2.27 -16.22 -0.14
C LEU A 228 3.22 -16.99 -1.06
N SER A 229 4.42 -16.45 -1.23
CA SER A 229 5.57 -17.14 -1.81
C SER A 229 6.85 -16.78 -1.05
N GLU A 230 7.93 -17.47 -1.39
CA GLU A 230 9.27 -17.17 -0.90
C GLU A 230 10.06 -16.46 -2.01
N MET A 231 10.89 -15.50 -1.60
CA MET A 231 11.80 -14.82 -2.50
C MET A 231 12.97 -15.75 -2.84
N VAL A 232 13.24 -15.90 -4.13
CA VAL A 232 14.40 -16.64 -4.63
C VAL A 232 15.62 -15.74 -4.54
N LYS A 233 16.68 -16.27 -3.92
CA LYS A 233 17.98 -15.61 -3.93
C LYS A 233 18.54 -15.56 -5.35
N SER A 234 18.84 -14.35 -5.81
CA SER A 234 19.54 -14.11 -7.07
C SER A 234 20.91 -14.79 -7.11
N SER A 235 21.29 -15.31 -8.28
CA SER A 235 22.65 -15.79 -8.54
C SER A 235 23.65 -14.65 -8.75
N VAL A 236 23.16 -13.43 -9.00
CA VAL A 236 23.95 -12.21 -9.14
C VAL A 236 23.91 -11.46 -7.81
N THR A 237 25.08 -10.97 -7.37
CA THR A 237 25.17 -10.11 -6.18
C THR A 237 24.30 -8.87 -6.37
N PRO A 238 23.37 -8.58 -5.44
CA PRO A 238 22.55 -7.38 -5.52
C PRO A 238 23.40 -6.11 -5.48
N GLU A 239 23.03 -5.10 -6.27
CA GLU A 239 23.71 -3.80 -6.33
C GLU A 239 22.70 -2.66 -6.20
N VAL A 240 23.19 -1.50 -5.75
CA VAL A 240 22.47 -0.23 -5.77
C VAL A 240 23.32 0.82 -6.49
N ARG A 241 22.71 1.58 -7.38
CA ARG A 241 23.34 2.66 -8.14
C ARG A 241 22.58 3.94 -7.89
N MET A 242 23.31 5.01 -7.57
CA MET A 242 22.70 6.29 -7.24
C MET A 242 22.84 7.23 -8.44
N ASN A 243 21.76 7.93 -8.78
CA ASN A 243 21.85 9.00 -9.76
C ASN A 243 22.60 10.16 -9.15
N LYS A 244 23.34 10.91 -9.97
CA LYS A 244 24.02 12.13 -9.51
C LYS A 244 22.98 13.03 -8.81
N PRO A 245 23.23 13.47 -7.55
CA PRO A 245 22.32 14.37 -6.85
C PRO A 245 21.98 15.58 -7.70
N ALA A 246 20.71 15.98 -7.72
CA ALA A 246 20.25 17.13 -8.48
C ALA A 246 19.27 17.97 -7.65
N ARG A 247 19.23 19.28 -7.90
CA ARG A 247 18.19 20.13 -7.32
C ARG A 247 16.85 19.79 -7.94
N ASN A 248 15.79 19.73 -7.14
CA ASN A 248 14.45 19.54 -7.67
C ASN A 248 14.04 20.78 -8.52
N PRO A 249 13.64 20.59 -9.79
CA PRO A 249 13.33 21.71 -10.68
C PRO A 249 12.03 22.44 -10.31
N MET A 250 11.09 21.75 -9.66
CA MET A 250 9.78 22.29 -9.28
C MET A 250 9.77 22.81 -7.83
N LEU A 251 10.42 22.09 -6.92
CA LEU A 251 10.55 22.42 -5.50
C LEU A 251 11.98 22.86 -5.21
N ARG A 252 12.26 24.13 -5.49
CA ARG A 252 13.61 24.71 -5.45
C ARG A 252 14.32 24.61 -4.08
N ASP A 253 13.60 24.31 -3.01
CA ASP A 253 14.10 24.07 -1.66
C ASP A 253 14.49 22.61 -1.39
N ARG A 254 14.32 21.69 -2.35
CA ARG A 254 14.58 20.25 -2.22
C ARG A 254 15.64 19.71 -3.19
N PHE A 255 16.24 18.59 -2.78
CA PHE A 255 17.06 17.72 -3.64
C PHE A 255 16.23 16.58 -4.20
N ASN A 256 16.62 16.09 -5.37
CA ASN A 256 16.25 14.78 -5.87
C ASN A 256 17.44 13.86 -5.63
N LEU A 257 17.26 12.88 -4.74
CA LEU A 257 18.16 11.74 -4.62
C LEU A 257 17.41 10.52 -5.12
N GLU A 258 18.00 9.84 -6.09
CA GLU A 258 17.37 8.71 -6.75
C GLU A 258 18.37 7.55 -6.84
N ALA A 259 17.87 6.33 -6.77
CA ALA A 259 18.66 5.14 -6.94
C ALA A 259 17.88 4.05 -7.67
N THR A 260 18.62 3.16 -8.32
CA THR A 260 18.09 1.91 -8.89
C THR A 260 18.79 0.72 -8.25
N ILE A 261 18.14 -0.42 -8.27
CA ILE A 261 18.72 -1.70 -7.80
C ILE A 261 18.79 -2.70 -8.94
N SER A 262 19.71 -3.66 -8.83
CA SER A 262 19.80 -4.83 -9.71
C SER A 262 20.14 -6.08 -8.91
N GLY A 263 19.81 -7.26 -9.46
CA GLY A 263 20.07 -8.53 -8.79
C GLY A 263 19.13 -8.82 -7.61
N ALA A 264 18.01 -8.10 -7.49
CA ALA A 264 16.94 -8.34 -6.53
C ALA A 264 15.63 -7.70 -7.02
N ASP A 265 14.48 -8.17 -6.50
CA ASP A 265 13.17 -7.64 -6.89
C ASP A 265 12.83 -6.32 -6.17
N VAL A 266 13.27 -6.21 -4.92
CA VAL A 266 12.98 -5.12 -4.00
C VAL A 266 14.13 -4.92 -3.01
N ALA A 267 14.24 -3.71 -2.46
CA ALA A 267 15.13 -3.36 -1.37
C ALA A 267 14.48 -2.30 -0.46
N GLU A 268 15.06 -2.11 0.72
CA GLU A 268 14.93 -0.85 1.47
C GLU A 268 16.15 0.02 1.13
N VAL A 269 15.94 1.20 0.56
CA VAL A 269 17.04 2.08 0.11
C VAL A 269 17.10 3.32 1.00
N GLN A 270 18.15 3.42 1.79
CA GLN A 270 18.45 4.57 2.62
C GLN A 270 19.42 5.51 1.90
N PHE A 271 19.03 6.78 1.80
CA PHE A 271 19.90 7.83 1.28
C PHE A 271 20.62 8.53 2.43
N GLN A 272 21.90 8.82 2.22
CA GLN A 272 22.77 9.38 3.26
C GLN A 272 23.64 10.51 2.72
N TYR A 273 24.02 11.43 3.60
CA TYR A 273 25.09 12.39 3.35
C TYR A 273 26.11 12.44 4.48
N LYS A 274 27.29 13.00 4.19
CA LYS A 274 28.27 13.43 5.21
C LYS A 274 28.97 14.70 4.76
N ASP A 275 29.45 15.49 5.71
CA ASP A 275 30.32 16.65 5.54
C ASP A 275 31.66 16.50 6.31
N GLY A 276 31.93 15.29 6.79
CA GLY A 276 33.06 14.91 7.64
C GLY A 276 33.19 13.39 7.70
N ALA A 277 33.36 12.81 8.88
CA ALA A 277 33.55 11.36 9.03
C ALA A 277 32.24 10.54 9.07
N THR A 278 31.14 11.14 9.54
CA THR A 278 29.91 10.40 9.90
C THR A 278 28.81 10.57 8.87
N TRP A 279 28.25 9.45 8.40
CA TRP A 279 27.06 9.42 7.54
C TRP A 279 25.79 9.69 8.34
N LYS A 280 24.90 10.52 7.77
CA LYS A 280 23.59 10.88 8.31
C LYS A 280 22.52 10.49 7.29
N SER A 281 21.39 9.96 7.76
CA SER A 281 20.26 9.63 6.89
C SER A 281 19.60 10.91 6.37
N LEU A 282 19.10 10.84 5.13
CA LEU A 282 18.23 11.82 4.50
C LEU A 282 16.81 11.27 4.26
N GLY A 283 16.60 10.01 4.63
CA GLY A 283 15.36 9.29 4.40
C GLY A 283 15.60 7.90 3.84
N THR A 284 14.55 7.10 3.92
CA THR A 284 14.51 5.74 3.43
C THR A 284 13.30 5.57 2.53
N ASP A 285 13.50 4.93 1.39
CA ASP A 285 12.44 4.52 0.48
C ASP A 285 12.36 3.00 0.42
N THR A 286 11.15 2.47 0.56
CA THR A 286 10.85 1.03 0.60
C THR A 286 9.91 0.62 -0.53
N SER A 287 9.64 1.51 -1.48
CA SER A 287 8.71 1.26 -2.58
C SER A 287 9.25 1.85 -3.87
N PRO A 288 9.83 1.04 -4.77
CA PRO A 288 10.26 1.57 -6.05
C PRO A 288 9.05 2.09 -6.83
N THR A 289 9.25 3.16 -7.58
CA THR A 289 8.21 3.77 -8.41
C THR A 289 7.58 2.75 -9.36
N PHE A 290 6.27 2.79 -9.45
CA PHE A 290 5.53 2.15 -10.53
C PHE A 290 5.52 3.08 -11.76
N LYS A 291 5.49 2.51 -12.97
CA LYS A 291 5.43 3.31 -14.19
C LYS A 291 4.13 4.12 -14.20
N SER A 292 4.25 5.44 -14.31
CA SER A 292 3.12 6.36 -14.46
C SER A 292 3.41 7.36 -15.59
N ASP A 293 2.48 8.27 -15.86
CA ASP A 293 2.74 9.39 -16.79
C ASP A 293 3.80 10.36 -16.25
N LEU A 294 4.04 10.34 -14.94
CA LEU A 294 4.96 11.25 -14.25
C LEU A 294 6.30 10.58 -13.88
N ASP A 295 6.31 9.25 -13.71
CA ASP A 295 7.44 8.51 -13.15
C ASP A 295 7.85 7.32 -14.01
N ALA A 296 9.15 7.17 -14.22
CA ALA A 296 9.73 5.92 -14.69
C ALA A 296 9.57 4.84 -13.60
N ALA A 297 9.50 3.57 -13.99
CA ALA A 297 9.47 2.46 -13.03
C ALA A 297 10.85 2.17 -12.43
N GLY A 298 10.87 1.68 -11.18
CA GLY A 298 12.05 1.09 -10.55
C GLY A 298 12.98 2.06 -9.84
N LEU A 299 12.58 3.33 -9.67
CA LEU A 299 13.35 4.32 -8.93
C LEU A 299 13.00 4.27 -7.45
N TYR A 300 14.01 4.26 -6.59
CA TYR A 300 13.88 4.63 -5.19
C TYR A 300 14.27 6.09 -5.04
N ARG A 301 13.53 6.88 -4.27
CA ARG A 301 13.72 8.32 -4.22
C ARG A 301 13.51 8.89 -2.82
N VAL A 302 14.21 9.97 -2.51
CA VAL A 302 13.87 10.86 -1.40
C VAL A 302 14.08 12.31 -1.82
N PHE A 303 13.32 13.21 -1.18
CA PHE A 303 13.31 14.63 -1.51
C PHE A 303 13.70 15.53 -0.33
N PRO A 304 14.92 15.40 0.22
CA PRO A 304 15.34 16.11 1.42
C PRO A 304 15.41 17.62 1.17
N LEU A 305 15.14 18.42 2.21
CA LEU A 305 15.31 19.85 2.12
C LEU A 305 16.79 20.20 2.03
N ILE A 306 17.12 21.21 1.23
CA ILE A 306 18.48 21.75 1.14
C ILE A 306 18.96 22.24 2.51
N SER A 307 18.04 22.70 3.38
CA SER A 307 18.33 23.13 4.74
C SER A 307 18.72 22.00 5.70
N ASP A 308 18.35 20.75 5.41
CA ASP A 308 18.65 19.59 6.27
C ASP A 308 20.10 19.12 6.11
N ILE A 309 20.78 19.62 5.07
CA ILE A 309 22.13 19.26 4.70
C ILE A 309 23.09 20.38 5.14
N LYS A 310 24.10 20.02 5.93
CA LYS A 310 25.23 20.92 6.19
C LYS A 310 26.20 20.88 5.02
N TRP A 311 26.18 21.94 4.22
CA TRP A 311 26.98 22.05 3.00
C TRP A 311 28.42 22.48 3.27
N SER A 312 29.35 21.80 2.62
CA SER A 312 30.78 22.11 2.52
C SER A 312 31.35 21.64 1.17
N THR A 313 32.62 21.92 0.90
CA THR A 313 33.35 21.38 -0.27
C THR A 313 33.53 19.87 -0.22
N ASN A 314 33.29 19.24 0.94
CA ASN A 314 33.46 17.81 1.19
C ASN A 314 32.10 17.09 1.36
N THR A 315 31.00 17.70 0.91
CA THR A 315 29.67 17.10 1.06
C THR A 315 29.53 15.93 0.09
N GLU A 316 29.37 14.73 0.65
CA GLU A 316 29.26 13.49 -0.08
C GLU A 316 27.89 12.85 0.13
N PHE A 317 27.34 12.25 -0.93
CA PHE A 317 26.06 11.55 -0.94
C PHE A 317 26.24 10.10 -1.37
N ARG A 318 25.45 9.19 -0.80
CA ARG A 318 25.35 7.80 -1.25
C ARG A 318 23.95 7.22 -0.97
N ALA A 319 23.65 6.10 -1.62
CA ALA A 319 22.56 5.21 -1.27
C ALA A 319 23.12 3.93 -0.62
N VAL A 320 22.40 3.39 0.36
CA VAL A 320 22.63 2.09 0.98
C VAL A 320 21.35 1.27 0.83
N ALA A 321 21.43 0.14 0.13
CA ALA A 321 20.30 -0.76 -0.05
C ALA A 321 20.43 -1.97 0.86
N TYR A 322 19.33 -2.33 1.50
CA TYR A 322 19.17 -3.55 2.28
C TYR A 322 18.21 -4.48 1.54
N PHE A 323 18.69 -5.65 1.19
CA PHE A 323 17.93 -6.70 0.51
C PHE A 323 17.48 -7.78 1.49
N ALA A 324 16.80 -8.81 0.99
CA ALA A 324 16.44 -9.99 1.77
C ALA A 324 17.66 -10.58 2.50
N ASN A 325 17.45 -11.08 3.73
CA ASN A 325 18.50 -11.54 4.66
C ASN A 325 19.49 -10.44 5.07
N ARG A 326 19.07 -9.17 4.99
CA ARG A 326 19.88 -7.98 5.35
C ARG A 326 21.21 -7.90 4.62
N ILE A 327 21.28 -8.41 3.39
CA ILE A 327 22.41 -8.16 2.50
C ILE A 327 22.46 -6.66 2.24
N GLU A 328 23.61 -6.04 2.49
CA GLU A 328 23.84 -4.61 2.30
C GLU A 328 24.64 -4.38 1.01
N ALA A 329 24.19 -3.42 0.17
CA ALA A 329 25.00 -2.86 -0.90
C ALA A 329 25.07 -1.34 -0.77
N LYS A 330 26.18 -0.76 -1.22
CA LYS A 330 26.43 0.69 -1.21
C LYS A 330 26.67 1.17 -2.63
N SER A 331 26.09 2.30 -2.99
CA SER A 331 26.38 2.95 -4.27
C SER A 331 27.77 3.58 -4.27
N GLU A 332 28.20 4.02 -5.44
CA GLU A 332 29.20 5.08 -5.55
C GLU A 332 28.82 6.31 -4.69
N THR A 333 29.84 7.09 -4.35
CA THR A 333 29.68 8.32 -3.58
C THR A 333 29.82 9.54 -4.51
N PHE A 334 28.90 10.48 -4.39
CA PHE A 334 28.92 11.73 -5.15
C PHE A 334 29.36 12.89 -4.28
N LEU A 335 30.47 13.53 -4.65
CA LEU A 335 30.82 14.84 -4.12
C LEU A 335 29.93 15.90 -4.77
N PHE A 336 29.24 16.69 -3.95
CA PHE A 336 28.34 17.73 -4.45
C PHE A 336 28.52 19.02 -3.63
N ALA A 337 29.06 20.06 -4.26
CA ALA A 337 29.17 21.38 -3.64
C ALA A 337 27.80 22.08 -3.58
N LYS A 338 27.62 23.00 -2.62
CA LYS A 338 26.34 23.69 -2.39
C LYS A 338 25.73 24.23 -3.71
N PRO A 339 24.46 23.91 -4.02
CA PRO A 339 23.77 24.43 -5.21
C PRO A 339 23.35 25.89 -5.10
#